data_AF-A0AAN5YAY7-F1
#
_entry.id   AF-A0AAN5YAY7-F1
#
_cell.length_a   1.000
_cell.length_b   1.000
_cell.length_c   1.000
_cell.angle_alpha   90.00
_cell.angle_beta   90.00
_cell.angle_gamma   90.00
#
_symmetry.space_group_name_H-M   'P 1'
#
loop_
_entity.id
_entity.type
_entity.pdbx_description
1 polymer ?
#
loop_
_entity_poly.entity_id
_entity_poly.type
_entity_poly.pdbx_seq_one_letter_code
_entity_poly.pdbx_strand_id
1 'polypeptide(L)'
;MEEAIVAADRSIATGTLSPLEELVEPELMPQLEEAFEDVLATKDFDTSNIDAGREYVMNYVTFTHLAEGEEHEEADLHPTAQTDDLHEVENAKAAGEHIEPETEEPKASWLPWGLAGTFFVTTIAGFLKRRV
;
A
#
# COMPACT_ATOMS: atom_id res chain seq x y z
N MET A 1 -3.23 18.04 10.13
CA MET A 1 -3.45 16.97 9.14
C MET A 1 -2.18 16.14 9.02
N GLU A 2 -1.14 16.54 8.28
CA GLU A 2 0.12 15.76 8.18
C GLU A 2 0.77 15.40 9.54
N GLU A 3 0.76 16.34 10.51
CA GLU A 3 1.29 16.09 11.86
C GLU A 3 0.54 14.99 12.62
N ALA A 4 -0.79 14.91 12.46
CA ALA A 4 -1.62 13.90 13.10
C ALA A 4 -1.36 12.50 12.53
N ILE A 5 -1.20 12.40 11.20
CA ILE A 5 -0.80 11.14 10.54
C ILE A 5 0.57 10.68 11.06
N VAL A 6 1.56 11.57 11.11
CA VAL A 6 2.89 11.24 11.63
C VAL A 6 2.84 10.81 13.11
N ALA A 7 1.97 11.42 13.90
CA ALA A 7 1.74 11.04 15.28
C ALA A 7 1.06 9.67 15.38
N ALA A 8 0.04 9.37 14.55
CA ALA A 8 -0.62 8.09 14.46
C ALA A 8 0.37 6.96 14.12
N ASP A 9 1.22 7.15 13.12
CA ASP A 9 2.29 6.20 12.77
C ASP A 9 3.23 5.94 13.95
N ARG A 10 3.61 7.00 14.67
CA ARG A 10 4.46 6.87 15.87
C ARG A 10 3.73 6.13 16.98
N SER A 11 2.44 6.34 17.15
CA SER A 11 1.63 5.64 18.16
C SER A 11 1.63 4.14 17.90
N ILE A 12 1.41 3.72 16.65
CA ILE A 12 1.48 2.30 16.24
C ILE A 12 2.88 1.73 16.47
N ALA A 13 3.93 2.46 16.07
CA ALA A 13 5.31 2.02 16.21
C ALA A 13 5.75 1.86 17.68
N THR A 14 5.20 2.68 18.58
CA THR A 14 5.57 2.70 20.01
C THR A 14 4.59 1.94 20.90
N GLY A 15 3.42 1.57 20.39
CA GLY A 15 2.38 0.88 21.16
C GLY A 15 1.71 1.77 22.20
N THR A 16 1.68 3.10 22.00
CA THR A 16 1.05 4.05 22.92
C THR A 16 0.44 5.23 22.17
N LEU A 17 -0.65 5.79 22.70
CA LEU A 17 -1.31 6.99 22.16
C LEU A 17 -0.64 8.32 22.55
N SER A 18 0.43 8.31 23.35
CA SER A 18 1.06 9.55 23.80
C SER A 18 1.46 10.55 22.70
N PRO A 19 1.82 10.13 21.46
CA PRO A 19 2.02 11.08 20.36
C PRO A 19 0.78 11.90 19.95
N LEU A 20 -0.44 11.44 20.27
CA LEU A 20 -1.71 12.03 19.86
C LEU A 20 -2.45 12.79 20.97
N GLU A 21 -2.04 12.67 22.24
CA GLU A 21 -2.75 13.24 23.41
C GLU A 21 -3.02 14.75 23.32
N GLU A 22 -2.15 15.51 22.64
CA GLU A 22 -2.31 16.97 22.46
C GLU A 22 -2.82 17.37 21.07
N LEU A 23 -2.99 16.40 20.16
CA LEU A 23 -3.35 16.63 18.76
C LEU A 23 -4.81 16.30 18.45
N VAL A 24 -5.45 15.47 19.28
CA VAL A 24 -6.81 14.99 19.06
C VAL A 24 -7.76 15.60 20.10
N GLU A 25 -8.99 15.88 19.68
CA GLU A 25 -10.03 16.38 20.58
C GLU A 25 -10.35 15.33 21.67
N PRO A 26 -10.46 15.73 22.96
CA PRO A 26 -10.75 14.81 24.06
C PRO A 26 -11.99 13.93 23.86
N GLU A 27 -12.97 14.42 23.11
CA GLU A 27 -14.21 13.75 22.77
C GLU A 27 -14.01 12.52 21.85
N LEU A 28 -12.97 12.55 21.01
CA LEU A 28 -12.63 11.45 20.09
C LEU A 28 -11.71 10.41 20.73
N MET A 29 -11.06 10.73 21.87
CA MET A 29 -10.11 9.84 22.54
C MET A 29 -10.65 8.41 22.80
N PRO A 30 -11.89 8.19 23.26
CA PRO A 30 -12.41 6.84 23.46
C PRO A 30 -12.50 6.02 22.17
N GLN A 31 -12.92 6.65 21.06
CA GLN A 31 -13.01 5.99 19.75
C GLN A 31 -11.61 5.72 19.18
N LEU A 32 -10.69 6.67 19.39
CA LEU A 32 -9.29 6.53 19.02
C LEU A 32 -8.60 5.39 19.78
N GLU A 33 -8.91 5.22 21.08
CA GLU A 33 -8.43 4.09 21.90
C GLU A 33 -8.88 2.75 21.33
N GLU A 34 -10.16 2.61 20.98
CA GLU A 34 -10.69 1.38 20.36
C GLU A 34 -10.02 1.08 19.01
N ALA A 35 -9.98 2.06 18.11
CA ALA A 35 -9.33 1.91 16.81
C ALA A 35 -7.83 1.58 16.94
N PHE A 36 -7.16 2.13 17.96
CA PHE A 36 -5.76 1.83 18.24
C PHE A 36 -5.55 0.38 18.67
N GLU A 37 -6.42 -0.13 19.55
CA GLU A 37 -6.39 -1.54 19.97
C GLU A 37 -6.59 -2.48 18.76
N ASP A 38 -7.52 -2.15 17.88
CA ASP A 38 -7.80 -2.92 16.65
C ASP A 38 -6.61 -2.94 15.68
N VAL A 39 -5.90 -1.82 15.54
CA VAL A 39 -4.67 -1.76 14.74
C VAL A 39 -3.58 -2.63 15.38
N LEU A 40 -3.38 -2.53 16.69
CA LEU A 40 -2.37 -3.33 17.39
C LEU A 40 -2.67 -4.83 17.34
N ALA A 41 -3.94 -5.22 17.38
CA ALA A 41 -4.37 -6.61 17.28
C ALA A 41 -4.12 -7.22 15.90
N THR A 42 -4.16 -6.40 14.84
CA THR A 42 -4.10 -6.87 13.44
C THR A 42 -2.76 -6.61 12.76
N LYS A 43 -1.89 -5.72 13.29
CA LYS A 43 -0.64 -5.31 12.63
C LYS A 43 0.33 -6.43 12.27
N ASP A 44 0.32 -7.52 13.03
CA ASP A 44 1.20 -8.68 12.84
C ASP A 44 0.45 -9.84 12.14
N PHE A 45 -0.35 -9.52 11.12
CA PHE A 45 -1.11 -10.49 10.33
C PHE A 45 -0.23 -11.45 9.51
N ASP A 46 -0.77 -12.62 9.17
CA ASP A 46 -0.12 -13.55 8.24
C ASP A 46 -0.11 -12.97 6.82
N THR A 47 1.06 -12.60 6.32
CA THR A 47 1.22 -12.03 4.96
C THR A 47 0.78 -12.94 3.82
N SER A 48 0.58 -14.23 4.06
CA SER A 48 -0.01 -15.16 3.08
C SER A 48 -1.54 -15.16 3.08
N ASN A 49 -2.17 -14.53 4.08
CA ASN A 49 -3.60 -14.37 4.22
C ASN A 49 -4.03 -12.95 3.79
N ILE A 50 -4.65 -12.86 2.61
CA ILE A 50 -5.08 -11.59 2.03
C ILE A 50 -6.20 -10.93 2.84
N ASP A 51 -7.11 -11.71 3.42
CA ASP A 51 -8.24 -11.16 4.19
C ASP A 51 -7.75 -10.51 5.49
N ALA A 52 -6.79 -11.14 6.17
CA ALA A 52 -6.16 -10.56 7.35
C ALA A 52 -5.38 -9.26 7.01
N GLY A 53 -4.75 -9.21 5.83
CA GLY A 53 -4.13 -7.98 5.34
C GLY A 53 -5.13 -6.86 5.06
N ARG A 54 -6.32 -7.18 4.51
CA ARG A 54 -7.39 -6.20 4.30
C ARG A 54 -7.92 -5.67 5.63
N GLU A 55 -8.08 -6.53 6.61
CA GLU A 55 -8.51 -6.17 7.96
C GLU A 55 -7.53 -5.18 8.61
N TYR A 56 -6.22 -5.46 8.57
CA TYR A 56 -5.22 -4.52 9.08
C TYR A 56 -5.28 -3.16 8.38
N VAL A 57 -5.38 -3.14 7.04
CA VAL A 57 -5.47 -1.88 6.29
C VAL A 57 -6.72 -1.08 6.67
N MET A 58 -7.87 -1.76 6.83
CA MET A 58 -9.10 -1.13 7.29
C MET A 58 -8.92 -0.49 8.67
N ASN A 59 -8.38 -1.24 9.64
CA ASN A 59 -8.17 -0.74 11.00
C ASN A 59 -7.17 0.44 11.01
N TYR A 60 -6.09 0.34 10.22
CA TYR A 60 -5.09 1.40 10.08
C TYR A 60 -5.70 2.70 9.54
N VAL A 61 -6.50 2.60 8.47
CA VAL A 61 -7.15 3.75 7.84
C VAL A 61 -8.15 4.38 8.81
N THR A 62 -8.97 3.56 9.48
CA THR A 62 -9.92 4.01 10.51
C THR A 62 -9.24 4.82 11.62
N PHE A 63 -8.18 4.26 12.20
CA PHE A 63 -7.40 4.93 13.24
C PHE A 63 -6.78 6.25 12.75
N THR A 64 -6.29 6.27 11.51
CA THR A 64 -5.68 7.47 10.93
C THR A 64 -6.71 8.58 10.70
N HIS A 65 -7.90 8.26 10.19
CA HIS A 65 -8.99 9.24 10.03
C HIS A 65 -9.42 9.83 11.38
N LEU A 66 -9.58 8.98 12.40
CA LEU A 66 -9.88 9.44 13.77
C LEU A 66 -8.79 10.36 14.32
N ALA A 67 -7.52 10.05 14.07
CA ALA A 67 -6.40 10.91 14.47
C ALA A 67 -6.42 12.28 13.78
N GLU A 68 -6.97 12.37 12.57
CA GLU A 68 -7.15 13.63 11.85
C GLU A 68 -8.37 14.45 12.32
N GLY A 69 -9.18 13.90 13.23
CA GLY A 69 -10.39 14.54 13.76
C GLY A 69 -11.62 14.31 12.90
N GLU A 70 -11.61 13.34 11.98
CA GLU A 70 -12.80 12.93 11.24
C GLU A 70 -13.63 11.99 12.13
N GLU A 71 -14.89 12.35 12.39
CA GLU A 71 -15.83 11.41 13.00
C GLU A 71 -16.05 10.25 12.02
N HIS A 72 -15.87 9.02 12.51
CA HIS A 72 -16.25 7.82 11.77
C HIS A 72 -17.78 7.80 11.65
N GLU A 73 -18.33 8.42 10.61
CA GLU A 73 -19.63 7.98 10.10
C GLU A 73 -19.40 6.53 9.66
N GLU A 74 -20.02 5.59 10.38
CA GLU A 74 -20.13 4.18 9.97
C GLU A 74 -20.41 4.18 8.47
N ALA A 75 -19.37 3.89 7.69
CA ALA A 75 -19.50 3.80 6.25
C ALA A 75 -20.36 2.57 6.02
N ASP A 76 -21.67 2.78 5.96
CA ASP A 76 -22.64 1.84 5.43
C ASP A 76 -21.99 1.32 4.15
N LEU A 77 -21.52 0.08 4.19
CA LEU A 77 -20.82 -0.58 3.09
C LEU A 77 -21.83 -0.75 1.97
N HIS A 78 -22.12 0.33 1.25
CA HIS A 78 -22.92 0.28 0.06
C HIS A 78 -22.03 -0.41 -0.98
N PRO A 79 -22.38 -1.61 -1.46
CA PRO A 79 -21.62 -2.22 -2.54
C PRO A 79 -21.89 -1.37 -3.77
N THR A 80 -20.99 -0.44 -4.08
CA THR A 80 -21.02 0.29 -5.35
C THR A 80 -20.51 -0.64 -6.44
N ALA A 81 -21.36 -1.62 -6.78
CA ALA A 81 -21.43 -2.07 -8.15
C ALA A 81 -22.02 -0.92 -8.98
N GLN A 82 -21.18 0.06 -9.31
CA GLN A 82 -21.44 1.02 -10.38
C GLN A 82 -20.24 1.02 -11.32
N THR A 83 -20.24 -0.01 -12.17
CA THR A 83 -19.75 0.15 -13.54
C THR A 83 -20.65 1.18 -14.22
N ASP A 84 -20.10 2.32 -14.60
CA ASP A 84 -20.37 3.02 -15.87
C ASP A 84 -19.79 4.44 -15.80
N ASP A 85 -18.49 4.53 -16.04
CA ASP A 85 -17.90 5.67 -16.75
C ASP A 85 -16.69 5.16 -17.52
N LEU A 86 -16.97 4.24 -18.46
CA LEU A 86 -16.09 4.04 -19.59
C LEU A 86 -16.22 5.25 -20.48
N HIS A 87 -15.16 6.05 -20.54
CA HIS A 87 -14.99 7.10 -21.53
C HIS A 87 -15.19 6.50 -22.94
N GLU A 88 -16.36 6.75 -23.51
CA GLU A 88 -16.73 6.40 -24.87
C GLU A 88 -15.88 7.25 -25.84
N VAL A 89 -14.82 6.66 -26.39
CA VAL A 89 -14.09 7.28 -27.51
C VAL A 89 -14.84 6.90 -28.78
N GLU A 90 -15.64 7.87 -29.23
CA GLU A 90 -16.44 7.88 -30.45
C GLU A 90 -15.67 7.34 -31.66
N ASN A 91 -16.16 6.23 -32.22
CA ASN A 91 -15.59 5.57 -33.38
C ASN A 91 -16.08 6.27 -34.66
N ALA A 92 -15.44 7.37 -35.03
CA ALA A 92 -15.71 8.07 -36.29
C ALA A 92 -15.16 7.26 -37.49
N LYS A 93 -16.06 6.52 -38.14
CA LYS A 93 -15.84 5.92 -39.46
C LYS A 93 -15.75 7.01 -40.52
N ALA A 94 -14.56 7.22 -41.09
CA ALA A 94 -14.40 7.86 -42.39
C ALA A 94 -13.56 6.96 -43.31
N ALA A 95 -14.03 6.86 -44.54
CA ALA A 95 -13.68 5.86 -45.53
C ALA A 95 -12.22 5.94 -46.04
N GLY A 96 -11.58 4.77 -46.09
CA GLY A 96 -10.96 4.24 -47.31
C GLY A 96 -9.70 4.93 -47.83
N GLU A 97 -8.53 4.40 -47.47
CA GLU A 97 -7.44 4.25 -48.43
C GLU A 97 -6.76 2.89 -48.22
N HIS A 98 -6.64 2.15 -49.32
CA HIS A 98 -6.02 0.84 -49.40
C HIS A 98 -4.51 1.00 -49.24
N ILE A 99 -3.95 0.56 -48.11
CA ILE A 99 -2.49 0.49 -47.90
C ILE A 99 -2.14 -0.97 -47.63
N GLU A 100 -1.29 -1.51 -48.48
CA GLU A 100 -0.79 -2.89 -48.41
C GLU A 100 -0.04 -3.14 -47.09
N PRO A 101 -0.06 -4.37 -46.53
CA PRO A 101 0.70 -4.67 -45.34
C PRO A 101 2.19 -4.78 -45.69
N GLU A 102 2.91 -3.66 -45.58
CA GLU A 102 4.36 -3.62 -45.50
C GLU A 102 4.77 -4.43 -44.26
N THR A 103 5.43 -5.57 -44.49
CA THR A 103 6.00 -6.41 -43.42
C THR A 103 7.30 -5.76 -42.95
N GLU A 104 7.21 -4.85 -41.98
CA GLU A 104 8.40 -4.33 -41.32
C GLU A 104 8.86 -5.28 -40.21
N GLU A 105 10.03 -5.89 -40.42
CA GLU A 105 10.73 -6.75 -39.48
C GLU A 105 10.99 -6.05 -38.13
N PRO A 106 10.88 -6.75 -36.98
CA PRO A 106 11.18 -6.17 -35.68
C PRO A 106 12.68 -5.88 -35.56
N LYS A 107 13.05 -4.60 -35.70
CA LYS A 107 14.39 -4.11 -35.32
C LYS A 107 14.53 -4.20 -33.81
N ALA A 108 15.09 -5.31 -33.35
CA ALA A 108 15.60 -5.48 -32.01
C ALA A 108 16.60 -4.35 -31.68
N SER A 109 16.22 -3.44 -30.78
CA SER A 109 17.17 -2.69 -29.96
C SER A 109 17.37 -3.47 -28.65
N TRP A 110 18.40 -4.29 -28.52
CA TRP A 110 19.82 -3.92 -28.37
C TRP A 110 19.99 -2.76 -27.38
N LEU A 111 19.81 -3.03 -26.10
CA LEU A 111 20.45 -2.25 -25.05
C LEU A 111 21.20 -3.22 -24.11
N PRO A 112 22.54 -3.12 -24.03
CA PRO A 112 23.41 -4.05 -23.32
C PRO A 112 23.54 -3.67 -21.84
N TRP A 113 23.86 -4.68 -21.03
CA TRP A 113 24.07 -4.63 -19.59
C TRP A 113 24.95 -3.47 -19.09
N GLY A 114 24.35 -2.56 -18.32
CA GLY A 114 25.05 -1.50 -17.58
C GLY A 114 24.80 -1.49 -16.07
N LEU A 115 24.03 -2.44 -15.51
CA LEU A 115 23.82 -2.62 -14.07
C LEU A 115 23.69 -4.11 -13.69
N ALA A 116 24.55 -4.95 -14.28
CA ALA A 116 24.84 -6.29 -13.75
C ALA A 116 26.27 -6.29 -13.20
N GLY A 117 26.42 -5.88 -11.95
CA GLY A 117 27.68 -5.89 -11.21
C GLY A 117 27.39 -5.39 -9.80
N THR A 118 26.95 -6.23 -8.87
CA THR A 118 27.80 -7.22 -8.23
C THR A 118 26.95 -8.31 -7.54
N PHE A 119 26.69 -9.42 -8.24
CA PHE A 119 26.46 -10.70 -7.56
C PHE A 119 27.82 -11.39 -7.42
N PHE A 120 28.50 -11.19 -6.29
CA PHE A 120 29.60 -12.06 -5.86
C PHE A 120 29.60 -12.23 -4.34
N VAL A 121 28.52 -12.80 -3.80
CA VAL A 121 28.57 -13.47 -2.49
C VAL A 121 29.26 -14.81 -2.69
N THR A 122 30.58 -14.81 -2.80
CA THR A 122 31.38 -16.00 -2.50
C THR A 122 32.42 -15.64 -1.44
N THR A 123 32.08 -15.87 -0.19
CA THR A 123 33.04 -16.19 0.87
C THR A 123 32.33 -17.11 1.88
N ILE A 124 32.09 -18.35 1.46
CA ILE A 124 31.92 -19.48 2.38
C ILE A 124 33.27 -20.22 2.38
N ALA A 125 34.12 -19.92 3.35
CA ALA A 125 35.17 -20.82 3.84
C ALA A 125 35.89 -20.13 5.00
N GLY A 126 35.36 -20.27 6.22
CA GLY A 126 35.97 -19.57 7.35
C GLY A 126 35.57 -19.98 8.75
N PHE A 127 34.93 -21.13 9.01
CA PHE A 127 34.80 -21.59 10.39
C PHE A 127 34.39 -23.06 10.53
N LEU A 128 35.32 -24.00 10.42
CA LEU A 128 35.16 -25.30 11.08
C LEU A 128 36.53 -25.92 11.44
N LYS A 129 36.96 -25.62 12.68
CA LYS A 129 37.49 -26.56 13.66
C LYS A 129 38.84 -27.25 13.35
N ARG A 130 39.91 -26.69 13.94
CA ARG A 130 41.12 -27.43 14.35
C ARG A 130 40.71 -28.63 15.21
N ARG A 131 41.06 -29.84 14.80
CA ARG A 131 41.33 -30.95 15.72
C ARG A 131 42.78 -30.87 16.15
N VAL A 132 43.02 -30.96 17.46
CA VAL A 132 44.18 -31.64 18.04
C VAL A 132 43.64 -32.96 18.58
#